data_AF-A0A976BIU5-F1
#
_entry.id   AF-A0A976BIU5-F1
#
_cell.length_a   1.000
_cell.length_b   1.000
_cell.length_c   1.000
_cell.angle_alpha   90.00
_cell.angle_beta   90.00
_cell.angle_gamma   90.00
#
_symmetry.space_group_name_H-M   'P 1'
#
loop_
_entity.id
_entity.type
_entity.pdbx_description
1 polymer ?
#
loop_
_entity_poly.entity_id
_entity_poly.type
_entity_poly.pdbx_seq_one_letter_code
_entity_poly.pdbx_strand_id
1 'polypeptide(L)'
;MERWQSHQKIARIMSAARAQVFKTAVGEQDWKHYFDHHLYAPHGAEFKLSLFPLPARLVNQTAWSKAFRGQPELLPRQRYLDLCRGGRRFAFIDAIRRRWKPKVVICLGERHTDDFVQAFDLANARATDHVLQPADQPKSLRVLERDGTTWLICPALAGPAGLMSDVLLDAMGQYLTRWLRPDDFRGHSADAEEPIARRPCVMASVDR
;
A
#
# COMPACT_ATOMS: atom_id res chain seq x y z
N MET A 1 -7.57 7.95 -19.12
CA MET A 1 -7.89 7.93 -17.68
C MET A 1 -7.37 6.66 -16.97
N GLU A 2 -6.40 5.93 -17.55
CA GLU A 2 -5.87 4.68 -16.95
C GLU A 2 -4.80 4.91 -15.87
N ARG A 3 -4.18 6.10 -15.87
CA ARG A 3 -2.96 6.40 -15.11
C ARG A 3 -3.13 6.34 -13.59
N TRP A 4 -4.36 6.39 -13.08
CA TRP A 4 -4.67 6.44 -11.64
C TRP A 4 -5.63 5.35 -11.15
N GLN A 5 -5.88 4.30 -11.94
CA GLN A 5 -6.84 3.25 -11.54
C GLN A 5 -6.50 2.60 -10.19
N SER A 6 -5.22 2.30 -9.94
CA SER A 6 -4.79 1.77 -8.65
C SER A 6 -5.09 2.74 -7.49
N HIS A 7 -4.98 4.05 -7.73
CA HIS A 7 -5.24 5.06 -6.70
C HIS A 7 -6.75 5.21 -6.44
N GLN A 8 -7.59 5.12 -7.47
CA GLN A 8 -9.05 5.09 -7.32
C GLN A 8 -9.49 3.86 -6.50
N LYS A 9 -8.88 2.70 -6.72
CA LYS A 9 -9.13 1.50 -5.93
C LYS A 9 -8.70 1.65 -4.47
N ILE A 10 -7.55 2.27 -4.22
CA ILE A 10 -7.12 2.61 -2.85
C ILE A 10 -8.12 3.57 -2.20
N ALA A 11 -8.59 4.60 -2.90
CA ALA A 11 -9.61 5.51 -2.39
C ALA A 11 -10.91 4.79 -2.05
N ARG A 12 -11.32 3.80 -2.85
CA ARG A 12 -12.49 2.96 -2.55
C ARG A 12 -12.31 2.15 -1.28
N ILE A 13 -11.20 1.43 -1.16
CA ILE A 13 -10.85 0.69 0.06
C ILE A 13 -10.90 1.60 1.29
N MET A 14 -10.29 2.79 1.20
CA MET A 14 -10.23 3.72 2.32
C MET A 14 -11.56 4.39 2.63
N SER A 15 -12.38 4.68 1.61
CA SER A 15 -13.73 5.20 1.79
C SER A 15 -14.63 4.20 2.51
N ALA A 16 -14.59 2.92 2.12
CA ALA A 16 -15.29 1.84 2.80
C ALA A 16 -14.82 1.67 4.26
N ALA A 17 -13.51 1.72 4.49
CA ALA A 17 -12.94 1.68 5.84
C ALA A 17 -13.42 2.85 6.71
N ARG A 18 -13.41 4.07 6.16
CA ARG A 18 -13.88 5.27 6.83
C ARG A 18 -15.36 5.16 7.20
N ALA A 19 -16.21 4.81 6.24
CA ALA A 19 -17.64 4.69 6.48
C ALA A 19 -17.95 3.67 7.59
N GLN A 20 -17.25 2.52 7.58
CA GLN A 20 -17.39 1.50 8.60
C GLN A 20 -16.94 1.99 9.99
N VAL A 21 -15.83 2.75 10.07
CA VAL A 21 -15.34 3.33 11.33
C VAL A 21 -16.31 4.37 11.90
N PHE A 22 -16.91 5.21 11.05
CA PHE A 22 -17.91 6.21 11.46
C PHE A 22 -19.35 5.67 11.52
N LYS A 23 -19.57 4.39 11.19
CA LYS A 23 -20.90 3.76 11.08
C LYS A 23 -21.86 4.53 10.16
N THR A 24 -21.34 5.07 9.06
CA THR A 24 -22.14 5.74 8.02
C THR A 24 -22.42 4.80 6.86
N ALA A 25 -23.51 5.03 6.15
CA ALA A 25 -23.75 4.33 4.88
C ALA A 25 -22.66 4.72 3.85
N VAL A 26 -22.23 3.75 3.04
CA VAL A 26 -21.33 3.98 1.90
C VAL A 26 -22.18 4.33 0.69
N GLY A 27 -22.09 5.57 0.22
CA GLY A 27 -22.62 5.99 -1.08
C GLY A 27 -21.72 5.54 -2.24
N GLU A 28 -22.32 5.29 -3.40
CA GLU A 28 -21.62 4.78 -4.60
C GLU A 28 -20.53 5.75 -5.12
N GLN A 29 -20.63 7.04 -4.80
CA GLN A 29 -19.67 8.07 -5.20
C GLN A 29 -18.72 8.52 -4.07
N ASP A 30 -18.84 7.96 -2.86
CA ASP A 30 -18.08 8.42 -1.70
C ASP A 30 -16.57 8.22 -1.89
N TRP A 31 -16.18 7.21 -2.67
CA TRP A 31 -14.77 6.99 -2.99
C TRP A 31 -14.17 8.06 -3.90
N LYS A 32 -14.96 8.72 -4.76
CA LYS A 32 -14.48 9.83 -5.59
C LYS A 32 -14.18 11.04 -4.73
N HIS A 33 -15.10 11.38 -3.84
CA HIS A 33 -14.87 12.42 -2.83
C HIS A 33 -13.64 12.09 -1.97
N TYR A 34 -13.48 10.83 -1.55
CA TYR A 34 -12.28 10.40 -0.82
C TYR A 34 -11.01 10.57 -1.65
N PHE A 35 -11.03 10.18 -2.92
CA PHE A 35 -9.89 10.32 -3.83
C PHE A 35 -9.48 11.79 -4.00
N ASP A 36 -10.44 12.69 -4.18
CA ASP A 36 -10.19 14.10 -4.47
C ASP A 36 -9.77 14.90 -3.22
N HIS A 37 -10.30 14.56 -2.04
CA HIS A 37 -10.16 15.39 -0.84
C HIS A 37 -9.40 14.76 0.33
N HIS A 38 -9.24 13.43 0.36
CA HIS A 38 -8.67 12.73 1.51
C HIS A 38 -7.43 11.91 1.17
N LEU A 39 -7.43 11.19 0.05
CA LEU A 39 -6.34 10.30 -0.30
C LEU A 39 -5.04 11.10 -0.57
N TYR A 40 -4.01 10.85 0.25
CA TYR A 40 -2.73 11.56 0.21
C TYR A 40 -2.83 13.07 0.46
N ALA A 41 -3.84 13.52 1.20
CA ALA A 41 -3.93 14.91 1.63
C ALA A 41 -2.67 15.31 2.43
N PRO A 42 -2.24 16.59 2.43
CA PRO A 42 -1.03 17.05 3.14
C PRO A 42 -0.97 16.68 4.62
N HIS A 43 -2.13 16.59 5.27
CA HIS A 43 -2.29 16.18 6.67
C HIS A 43 -2.91 14.78 6.82
N GLY A 44 -3.07 14.06 5.71
CA GLY A 44 -3.58 12.69 5.68
C GLY A 44 -2.64 11.71 6.38
N ALA A 45 -3.17 10.54 6.71
CA ALA A 45 -2.43 9.50 7.41
C ALA A 45 -1.97 8.36 6.46
N GLU A 46 -2.24 8.52 5.17
CA GLU A 46 -1.95 7.58 4.11
C GLU A 46 -0.82 8.07 3.22
N PHE A 47 0.05 7.15 2.82
CA PHE A 47 1.00 7.39 1.74
C PHE A 47 1.25 6.12 0.95
N LYS A 48 1.78 6.28 -0.26
CA LYS A 48 2.14 5.18 -1.14
C LYS A 48 3.61 5.26 -1.53
N LEU A 49 4.31 4.14 -1.40
CA LEU A 49 5.70 3.98 -1.81
C LEU A 49 5.80 2.83 -2.82
N SER A 50 6.92 2.76 -3.54
CA SER A 50 7.25 1.62 -4.38
C SER A 50 8.60 1.05 -3.96
N LEU A 51 8.71 -0.28 -3.80
CA LEU A 51 10.00 -0.93 -3.60
C LEU A 51 10.94 -0.69 -4.79
N PHE A 52 10.38 -0.56 -5.99
CA PHE A 52 11.09 -0.36 -7.26
C PHE A 52 10.57 0.91 -7.94
N PRO A 53 11.29 2.04 -7.85
CA PRO A 53 10.83 3.33 -8.38
C PRO A 53 10.53 3.36 -9.89
N LEU A 54 11.26 2.57 -10.67
CA LEU A 54 11.04 2.44 -12.11
C LEU A 54 9.93 1.43 -12.42
N PRO A 55 9.04 1.72 -13.39
CA PRO A 55 7.89 0.89 -13.67
C PRO A 55 8.29 -0.49 -14.21
N ALA A 56 7.56 -1.52 -13.82
CA ALA A 56 7.82 -2.89 -14.27
C ALA A 56 7.57 -3.11 -15.77
N ARG A 57 6.72 -2.27 -16.39
CA ARG A 57 6.44 -2.21 -17.83
C ARG A 57 6.58 -0.77 -18.29
N LEU A 58 7.38 -0.56 -19.34
CA LEU A 58 7.64 0.77 -19.88
C LEU A 58 6.52 1.17 -20.84
N VAL A 59 6.32 2.49 -20.97
CA VAL A 59 5.36 3.07 -21.91
C VAL A 59 5.67 2.57 -23.33
N ASN A 60 4.62 2.27 -24.10
CA ASN A 60 4.69 1.73 -25.46
C ASN A 60 5.38 0.36 -25.57
N GLN A 61 5.45 -0.41 -24.49
CA GLN A 61 6.09 -1.74 -24.46
C GLN A 61 7.56 -1.73 -24.88
N THR A 62 8.24 -0.58 -24.74
CA THR A 62 9.66 -0.46 -25.08
C THR A 62 10.47 -1.45 -24.25
N ALA A 63 11.34 -2.24 -24.89
CA ALA A 63 12.24 -3.15 -24.20
C ALA A 63 13.13 -2.40 -23.20
N TRP A 64 13.33 -2.97 -22.00
CA TRP A 64 14.13 -2.36 -20.94
C TRP A 64 15.53 -1.96 -21.39
N SER A 65 16.19 -2.84 -22.16
CA SER A 65 17.53 -2.60 -22.74
C SER A 65 17.57 -1.41 -23.68
N LYS A 66 16.47 -1.11 -24.36
CA LYS A 66 16.35 0.05 -25.26
C LYS A 66 16.07 1.32 -24.48
N ALA A 67 15.17 1.27 -23.49
CA ALA A 67 14.77 2.45 -22.73
C ALA A 67 15.86 3.00 -21.82
N PHE A 68 16.71 2.13 -21.25
CA PHE A 68 17.78 2.52 -20.32
C PHE A 68 19.17 2.34 -20.93
N ARG A 69 19.26 2.40 -22.27
CA ARG A 69 20.56 2.36 -22.97
C ARG A 69 21.47 3.47 -22.45
N GLY A 70 22.72 3.12 -22.15
CA GLY A 70 23.72 4.07 -21.64
C GLY A 70 23.69 4.26 -20.11
N GLN A 71 22.81 3.56 -19.39
CA GLN A 71 22.78 3.56 -17.93
C GLN A 71 23.22 2.18 -17.41
N PRO A 72 24.54 1.98 -17.16
CA PRO A 72 25.09 0.66 -16.85
C PRO A 72 24.54 0.06 -15.55
N GLU A 73 24.09 0.88 -14.61
CA GLU A 73 23.46 0.46 -13.35
C GLU A 73 22.08 -0.16 -13.57
N LEU A 74 21.40 0.20 -14.67
CA LEU A 74 20.07 -0.30 -15.00
C LEU A 74 20.09 -1.49 -15.95
N LEU A 75 21.26 -1.86 -16.48
CA LEU A 75 21.40 -2.93 -17.48
C LEU A 75 22.31 -4.06 -16.97
N PRO A 76 21.86 -5.34 -17.01
CA PRO A 76 20.51 -5.80 -17.35
C PRO A 76 19.49 -5.42 -16.26
N ARG A 77 18.19 -5.58 -16.53
CA ARG A 77 17.11 -5.25 -15.56
C ARG A 77 17.35 -5.85 -14.17
N GLN A 78 17.93 -7.05 -14.09
CA GLN A 78 18.27 -7.68 -12.82
C GLN A 78 19.21 -6.82 -11.97
N ARG A 79 20.19 -6.15 -12.57
CA ARG A 79 21.12 -5.25 -11.86
C ARG A 79 20.39 -4.11 -11.16
N TYR A 80 19.37 -3.54 -11.80
CA TYR A 80 18.51 -2.53 -11.17
C TYR A 80 17.72 -3.11 -9.99
N LEU A 81 17.18 -4.32 -10.12
CA LEU A 81 16.46 -4.97 -9.03
C LEU A 81 17.38 -5.23 -7.83
N ASP A 82 18.59 -5.71 -8.09
CA ASP A 82 19.60 -5.98 -7.06
C ASP A 82 20.09 -4.67 -6.42
N LEU A 83 20.23 -3.60 -7.19
CA LEU A 83 20.52 -2.26 -6.66
C LEU A 83 19.40 -1.76 -5.74
N CYS A 84 18.14 -2.04 -6.03
CA CYS A 84 17.05 -1.67 -5.12
C CYS A 84 17.09 -2.50 -3.82
N ARG A 85 17.32 -3.82 -3.94
CA ARG A 85 17.37 -4.74 -2.81
C ARG A 85 18.56 -4.49 -1.89
N GLY A 86 19.77 -4.37 -2.45
CA GLY A 86 21.02 -4.23 -1.70
C GLY A 86 21.54 -2.79 -1.59
N GLY A 87 21.20 -1.90 -2.51
CA GLY A 87 21.76 -0.55 -2.66
C GLY A 87 21.01 0.56 -1.92
N ARG A 88 20.39 0.26 -0.77
CA ARG A 88 19.71 1.19 0.17
C ARG A 88 18.24 1.53 -0.09
N ARG A 89 17.64 1.21 -1.24
CA ARG A 89 16.21 1.53 -1.47
C ARG A 89 15.29 0.84 -0.46
N PHE A 90 15.50 -0.45 -0.22
CA PHE A 90 14.71 -1.19 0.78
C PHE A 90 14.92 -0.64 2.19
N ALA A 91 16.19 -0.42 2.58
CA ALA A 91 16.53 0.18 3.87
C ALA A 91 15.94 1.58 4.06
N PHE A 92 15.87 2.39 2.99
CA PHE A 92 15.23 3.71 3.03
C PHE A 92 13.72 3.61 3.31
N ILE A 93 13.03 2.67 2.66
CA ILE A 93 11.60 2.47 2.88
C ILE A 93 11.32 1.96 4.30
N ASP A 94 12.12 1.03 4.80
CA ASP A 94 12.00 0.59 6.18
C ASP A 94 12.32 1.70 7.18
N ALA A 95 13.29 2.58 6.89
CA ALA A 95 13.55 3.76 7.72
C ALA A 95 12.33 4.71 7.77
N ILE A 96 11.64 4.93 6.66
CA ILE A 96 10.38 5.68 6.64
C ILE A 96 9.34 4.98 7.53
N ARG A 97 9.16 3.67 7.37
CA ARG A 97 8.24 2.90 8.21
C ARG A 97 8.58 3.03 9.69
N ARG A 98 9.85 2.87 10.10
CA ARG A 98 10.28 3.01 11.51
C ARG A 98 10.01 4.40 12.07
N ARG A 99 10.17 5.44 11.24
CA ARG A 99 9.91 6.83 11.62
C ARG A 99 8.41 7.10 11.83
N TRP A 100 7.59 6.65 10.89
CA TRP A 100 6.16 6.94 10.87
C TRP A 100 5.29 5.94 11.63
N LYS A 101 5.85 4.76 11.95
CA LYS A 101 5.22 3.66 12.69
C LYS A 101 3.78 3.42 12.25
N PRO A 102 3.56 3.05 10.97
CA PRO A 102 2.22 2.79 10.49
C PRO A 102 1.55 1.68 11.29
N LYS A 103 0.26 1.82 11.58
CA LYS A 103 -0.57 0.75 12.12
C LYS A 103 -0.68 -0.39 11.11
N VAL A 104 -0.91 -0.04 9.84
CA VAL A 104 -1.04 -1.00 8.75
C VAL A 104 -0.12 -0.64 7.57
N VAL A 105 0.48 -1.65 6.95
CA VAL A 105 1.21 -1.56 5.68
C VAL A 105 0.58 -2.54 4.70
N ILE A 106 0.04 -2.05 3.58
CA ILE A 106 -0.56 -2.90 2.55
C ILE A 106 0.46 -3.13 1.44
N CYS A 107 0.87 -4.37 1.28
CA CYS A 107 1.82 -4.83 0.28
C CYS A 107 1.05 -5.42 -0.92
N LEU A 108 1.06 -4.71 -2.04
CA LEU A 108 0.26 -5.03 -3.21
C LEU A 108 1.01 -6.00 -4.15
N GLY A 109 0.42 -7.17 -4.38
CA GLY A 109 0.97 -8.20 -5.27
C GLY A 109 1.69 -9.31 -4.51
N GLU A 110 0.94 -10.29 -4.03
CA GLU A 110 1.40 -11.46 -3.28
C GLU A 110 2.59 -12.22 -3.90
N ARG A 111 2.71 -12.24 -5.25
CA ARG A 111 3.86 -12.80 -5.97
C ARG A 111 5.19 -12.10 -5.69
N HIS A 112 5.18 -11.05 -4.87
CA HIS A 112 6.33 -10.23 -4.48
C HIS A 112 6.59 -10.31 -2.97
N THR A 113 6.01 -11.31 -2.30
CA THR A 113 6.18 -11.58 -0.86
C THR A 113 7.64 -11.51 -0.43
N ASP A 114 8.55 -12.15 -1.15
CA ASP A 114 9.97 -12.17 -0.76
C ASP A 114 10.61 -10.78 -0.76
N ASP A 115 10.24 -9.91 -1.72
CA ASP A 115 10.73 -8.54 -1.76
C ASP A 115 10.19 -7.74 -0.55
N PHE A 116 8.93 -7.95 -0.14
CA PHE A 116 8.37 -7.31 1.06
C PHE A 116 9.00 -7.84 2.35
N VAL A 117 9.18 -9.16 2.45
CA VAL A 117 9.83 -9.80 3.61
C VAL A 117 11.26 -9.30 3.77
N GLN A 118 12.00 -9.18 2.67
CA GLN A 118 13.35 -8.61 2.68
C GLN A 118 13.34 -7.12 3.04
N ALA A 119 12.43 -6.33 2.44
CA ALA A 119 12.39 -4.88 2.64
C ALA A 119 12.09 -4.49 4.09
N PHE A 120 11.26 -5.26 4.78
CA PHE A 120 10.77 -4.95 6.12
C PHE A 120 11.27 -5.89 7.21
N ASP A 121 12.22 -6.79 6.90
CA ASP A 121 12.73 -7.81 7.80
C ASP A 121 11.59 -8.63 8.44
N LEU A 122 10.73 -9.26 7.63
CA LEU A 122 9.54 -9.96 8.13
C LEU A 122 9.73 -11.48 8.29
N ALA A 123 10.95 -11.99 8.14
CA ALA A 123 11.22 -13.44 8.16
C ALA A 123 10.76 -14.12 9.46
N ASN A 124 10.84 -13.39 10.58
CA ASN A 124 10.43 -13.86 11.91
C ASN A 124 9.13 -13.19 12.41
N ALA A 125 8.36 -12.55 11.53
CA ALA A 125 7.10 -11.92 11.92
C ALA A 125 6.04 -12.99 12.23
N ARG A 126 5.13 -12.69 13.15
CA ARG A 126 3.97 -13.56 13.40
C ARG A 126 3.08 -13.54 12.17
N ALA A 127 2.85 -14.71 11.57
CA ALA A 127 2.04 -14.84 10.35
C ALA A 127 0.67 -15.48 10.66
N THR A 128 -0.39 -14.92 10.07
CA THR A 128 -1.71 -15.56 9.97
C THR A 128 -2.26 -15.33 8.56
N ASP A 129 -3.10 -16.25 8.10
CA ASP A 129 -3.80 -16.08 6.82
C ASP A 129 -5.24 -15.66 7.09
N HIS A 130 -5.77 -14.81 6.21
CA HIS A 130 -7.16 -14.40 6.18
C HIS A 130 -7.72 -14.53 4.77
N VAL A 131 -9.00 -14.86 4.65
CA VAL A 131 -9.67 -15.00 3.36
C VAL A 131 -10.76 -13.94 3.25
N LEU A 132 -10.63 -13.06 2.25
CA LEU A 132 -11.71 -12.17 1.82
C LEU A 132 -12.67 -12.95 0.92
N GLN A 133 -13.92 -13.10 1.36
CA GLN A 133 -14.97 -13.78 0.59
C GLN A 133 -16.34 -13.10 0.76
N PRO A 134 -16.54 -11.91 0.17
CA PRO A 134 -17.80 -11.17 0.32
C PRO A 134 -18.90 -11.62 -0.67
N ALA A 135 -18.55 -12.16 -1.85
CA ALA A 135 -19.48 -12.73 -2.85
C ALA A 135 -18.71 -13.35 -4.04
N ASP A 136 -17.52 -12.82 -4.33
CA ASP A 136 -16.64 -13.25 -5.43
C ASP A 136 -15.73 -14.43 -5.06
N GLN A 137 -14.86 -14.81 -6.01
CA GLN A 137 -13.77 -15.76 -5.77
C GLN A 137 -12.95 -15.34 -4.53
N PRO A 138 -12.72 -16.26 -3.58
CA PRO A 138 -11.94 -15.99 -2.38
C PRO A 138 -10.56 -15.40 -2.70
N LYS A 139 -10.15 -14.39 -1.93
CA LYS A 139 -8.81 -13.78 -2.01
C LYS A 139 -8.09 -13.94 -0.68
N SER A 140 -6.94 -14.59 -0.72
CA SER A 140 -6.11 -14.81 0.46
C SER A 140 -5.29 -13.56 0.77
N LEU A 141 -5.23 -13.20 2.04
CA LEU A 141 -4.35 -12.19 2.59
C LEU A 141 -3.40 -12.89 3.56
N ARG A 142 -2.11 -12.55 3.48
CA ARG A 142 -1.16 -12.91 4.53
C ARG A 142 -0.98 -11.71 5.45
N VAL A 143 -1.28 -11.91 6.72
CA VAL A 143 -1.17 -10.92 7.80
C VAL A 143 0.13 -11.21 8.55
N LEU A 144 1.00 -10.22 8.64
CA LEU A 144 2.27 -10.31 9.37
C LEU A 144 2.30 -9.22 10.43
N GLU A 145 2.72 -9.54 11.65
CA GLU A 145 2.84 -8.56 12.73
C GLU A 145 4.27 -8.49 13.26
N ARG A 146 4.78 -7.26 13.39
CA ARG A 146 6.10 -6.96 13.95
C ARG A 146 6.19 -5.51 14.41
N ASP A 147 6.84 -5.26 15.55
CA ASP A 147 7.10 -3.90 16.07
C ASP A 147 5.87 -2.98 16.19
N GLY A 148 4.68 -3.56 16.42
CA GLY A 148 3.41 -2.82 16.51
C GLY A 148 2.83 -2.36 15.17
N THR A 149 3.43 -2.79 14.05
CA THR A 149 2.88 -2.62 12.70
C THR A 149 2.30 -3.94 12.20
N THR A 150 1.19 -3.88 11.49
CA THR A 150 0.61 -5.01 10.77
C THR A 150 0.85 -4.85 9.27
N TRP A 151 1.40 -5.87 8.62
CA TRP A 151 1.51 -5.94 7.17
C TRP A 151 0.44 -6.85 6.60
N LEU A 152 -0.20 -6.39 5.53
CA LEU A 152 -1.15 -7.16 4.75
C LEU A 152 -0.56 -7.37 3.36
N ILE A 153 -0.12 -8.59 3.07
CA ILE A 153 0.25 -8.98 1.71
C ILE A 153 -1.01 -9.48 1.03
N CYS A 154 -1.39 -8.81 -0.06
CA CYS A 154 -2.62 -9.09 -0.78
C CYS A 154 -2.40 -9.18 -2.29
N PRO A 155 -3.38 -9.70 -3.05
CA PRO A 155 -3.33 -9.67 -4.51
C PRO A 155 -3.19 -8.23 -5.04
N ALA A 156 -2.62 -8.08 -6.22
CA ALA A 156 -2.49 -6.77 -6.85
C ALA A 156 -3.85 -6.11 -7.09
N LEU A 157 -3.90 -4.78 -7.14
CA LEU A 157 -5.11 -4.03 -7.52
C LEU A 157 -5.38 -4.05 -9.05
N ALA A 158 -4.82 -5.03 -9.77
CA ALA A 158 -4.90 -5.15 -11.21
C ALA A 158 -4.79 -6.62 -11.65
N GLY A 159 -5.29 -6.92 -12.85
CA GLY A 159 -5.18 -8.25 -13.46
C GLY A 159 -6.26 -9.23 -12.98
N PRO A 160 -6.37 -10.40 -13.66
CA PRO A 160 -7.47 -11.34 -13.45
C PRO A 160 -7.50 -11.98 -12.06
N ALA A 161 -6.32 -12.15 -11.44
CA ALA A 161 -6.21 -12.69 -10.08
C ALA A 161 -6.31 -11.60 -8.99
N GLY A 162 -6.35 -10.32 -9.36
CA GLY A 162 -6.26 -9.18 -8.44
C GLY A 162 -7.57 -8.84 -7.71
N LEU A 163 -7.49 -7.80 -6.88
CA LEU A 163 -8.63 -7.13 -6.25
C LEU A 163 -9.24 -6.17 -7.29
N MET A 164 -10.25 -6.66 -8.02
CA MET A 164 -10.82 -5.97 -9.18
C MET A 164 -12.25 -5.50 -8.99
N SER A 165 -13.07 -6.21 -8.22
CA SER A 165 -14.47 -5.85 -8.01
C SER A 165 -14.63 -4.86 -6.86
N ASP A 166 -15.64 -4.01 -6.99
CA ASP A 166 -16.06 -3.06 -5.96
C ASP A 166 -16.36 -3.76 -4.63
N VAL A 167 -17.03 -4.92 -4.68
CA VAL A 167 -17.36 -5.73 -3.51
C VAL A 167 -16.11 -6.23 -2.78
N LEU A 168 -15.06 -6.66 -3.51
CA LEU A 168 -13.79 -7.06 -2.89
C LEU A 168 -13.03 -5.88 -2.31
N LEU A 169 -13.07 -4.71 -2.96
CA LEU A 169 -12.44 -3.49 -2.45
C LEU A 169 -13.13 -3.00 -1.18
N ASP A 170 -14.46 -3.06 -1.13
CA ASP A 170 -15.25 -2.69 0.05
C ASP A 170 -14.99 -3.67 1.20
N ALA A 171 -14.92 -4.97 0.92
CA ALA A 171 -14.58 -5.99 1.91
C ALA A 171 -13.15 -5.83 2.46
N MET A 172 -12.19 -5.48 1.62
CA MET A 172 -10.84 -5.12 2.06
C MET A 172 -10.90 -3.90 3.00
N GLY A 173 -11.65 -2.85 2.64
CA GLY A 173 -11.84 -1.67 3.49
C GLY A 173 -12.45 -2.00 4.85
N GLN A 174 -13.51 -2.82 4.87
CA GLN A 174 -14.12 -3.31 6.10
C GLN A 174 -13.14 -4.12 6.94
N TYR A 175 -12.33 -4.97 6.32
CA TYR A 175 -11.32 -5.77 7.01
C TYR A 175 -10.26 -4.90 7.70
N LEU A 176 -9.84 -3.80 7.05
CA LEU A 176 -8.86 -2.86 7.62
C LEU A 176 -9.34 -2.22 8.92
N THR A 177 -10.65 -2.09 9.15
CA THR A 177 -11.19 -1.40 10.33
C THR A 177 -10.75 -1.98 11.67
N ARG A 178 -10.27 -3.22 11.70
CA ARG A 178 -9.67 -3.87 12.88
C ARG A 178 -8.52 -3.08 13.48
N TRP A 179 -7.81 -2.29 12.67
CA TRP A 179 -6.67 -1.48 13.09
C TRP A 179 -6.97 0.02 13.07
N LEU A 180 -8.17 0.43 12.65
CA LEU A 180 -8.51 1.83 12.42
C LEU A 180 -9.48 2.36 13.47
N ARG A 181 -9.35 3.65 13.77
CA ARG A 181 -10.16 4.41 14.72
C ARG A 181 -10.64 5.72 14.08
N PRO A 182 -11.69 6.37 14.59
CA PRO A 182 -12.17 7.64 14.03
C PRO A 182 -11.07 8.72 13.92
N ASP A 183 -10.16 8.79 14.88
CA ASP A 183 -9.07 9.77 14.89
C ASP A 183 -8.06 9.56 13.74
N ASP A 184 -8.00 8.36 13.17
CA ASP A 184 -7.11 8.04 12.04
C ASP A 184 -7.52 8.77 10.75
N PHE A 185 -8.75 9.31 10.69
CA PHE A 185 -9.30 10.03 9.54
C PHE A 185 -9.41 11.55 9.74
N ARG A 186 -9.03 12.08 10.91
CA ARG A 186 -9.18 13.51 11.23
C ARG A 186 -8.07 14.40 10.67
N GLY A 187 -7.03 13.79 10.09
CA GLY A 187 -5.82 14.49 9.67
C GLY A 187 -5.01 15.01 10.86
N HIS A 188 -3.72 15.22 10.65
CA HIS A 188 -2.86 15.84 11.67
C HIS A 188 -3.07 17.35 11.64
N SER A 189 -3.76 17.92 12.63
CA SER A 189 -3.76 19.38 12.83
C SER A 189 -2.32 19.86 13.04
N ALA A 190 -1.94 20.91 12.30
CA ALA A 190 -0.61 21.51 12.34
C ALA A 190 -0.33 22.32 13.62
N ASP A 191 -1.30 22.47 14.52
CA ASP A 191 -1.22 23.37 15.69
C ASP A 191 -0.49 22.76 16.91
N ALA A 192 0.43 21.83 16.68
CA ALA A 192 1.33 21.34 17.72
C ALA A 192 2.73 21.12 17.14
N GLU A 193 3.45 22.22 16.94
CA GLU A 193 4.92 22.22 16.99
C GLU A 193 5.35 21.97 18.45
N GLU A 194 5.33 20.70 18.84
CA GLU A 194 6.13 20.16 19.93
C GLU A 194 6.95 18.99 19.39
N PRO A 195 8.16 18.74 19.94
CA PRO A 195 9.21 18.00 19.24
C PRO A 195 8.82 16.56 18.97
N ILE A 196 8.68 16.24 17.67
CA ILE A 196 8.54 14.93 17.00
C ILE A 196 8.58 13.72 17.95
N ALA A 197 7.50 13.54 18.71
CA ALA A 197 7.29 12.37 19.54
C ALA A 197 5.94 11.74 19.16
N ARG A 198 6.04 10.59 18.46
CA ARG A 198 4.99 9.58 18.27
C ARG A 198 3.71 10.08 17.56
N ARG A 199 3.66 9.90 16.24
CA ARG A 199 2.41 10.01 15.45
C ARG A 199 2.12 8.67 14.76
N PRO A 200 0.89 8.12 14.86
CA PRO A 200 0.54 6.90 14.16
C PRO A 200 0.24 7.21 12.69
N CYS A 201 1.08 6.73 11.77
CA CYS A 201 0.67 6.57 10.39
C CYS A 201 -0.36 5.43 10.30
N VAL A 202 -1.27 5.49 9.35
CA VAL A 202 -2.41 4.57 9.34
C VAL A 202 -2.28 3.55 8.22
N MET A 203 -1.72 3.96 7.08
CA MET A 203 -1.55 3.05 5.95
C MET A 203 -0.39 3.46 5.04
N ALA A 204 0.58 2.56 4.87
CA ALA A 204 1.55 2.64 3.79
C ALA A 204 1.19 1.60 2.72
N SER A 205 0.80 2.02 1.53
CA SER A 205 0.67 1.11 0.40
C SER A 205 2.04 0.97 -0.29
N VAL A 206 2.49 -0.26 -0.55
CA VAL A 206 3.74 -0.53 -1.24
C VAL A 206 3.50 -1.37 -2.48
N ASP A 207 3.84 -0.80 -3.63
CA ASP A 207 3.81 -1.49 -4.93
C ASP A 207 5.20 -2.03 -5.33
N ARG A 208 5.18 -2.98 -6.26
CA ARG A 208 6.36 -3.42 -7.03
C ARG A 208 6.35 -2.83 -8.43
#